data_AF-K0ZUU2-F1
#
_entry.id   AF-K0ZUU2-F1
#
_cell.length_a   1.000
_cell.length_b   1.000
_cell.length_c   1.000
_cell.angle_alpha   90.00
_cell.angle_beta   90.00
_cell.angle_gamma   90.00
#
_symmetry.space_group_name_H-M   'P 1'
#
loop_
_entity.id
_entity.type
_entity.pdbx_description
1 polymer ?
#
loop_
_entity_poly.entity_id
_entity_poly.type
_entity_poly.pdbx_seq_one_letter_code
_entity_poly.pdbx_strand_id
1 'polypeptide(L)'
;FDSIVVAYEESAKEGEAAALLQAVTGLEKGAKLLFIFGPEGGLSPAEIESFEAKGAVFAGLGPRILRAETAPLYALSALSVLVELEK
;
A
#
# COMPACT_ATOMS: atom_id res chain seq x y z
N PHE A 1 0.33 11.38 8.89
CA PHE A 1 -0.63 10.76 7.97
C PHE A 1 -1.55 9.90 8.81
N ASP A 2 -2.82 9.82 8.46
CA ASP A 2 -3.80 9.00 9.20
C ASP A 2 -3.61 7.51 8.89
N SER A 3 -3.00 7.21 7.74
CA SER A 3 -2.55 5.87 7.37
C SER A 3 -1.29 5.96 6.50
N ILE A 4 -0.35 5.06 6.71
CA ILE A 4 0.90 4.92 5.94
C ILE A 4 0.91 3.51 5.37
N VAL A 5 0.97 3.40 4.04
CA VAL A 5 0.96 2.12 3.33
C VAL A 5 2.26 1.99 2.55
N VAL A 6 2.96 0.88 2.77
CA VAL A 6 4.14 0.50 2.01
C VAL A 6 3.74 -0.62 1.07
N ALA A 7 3.85 -0.36 -0.25
CA ALA A 7 3.61 -1.39 -1.25
C ALA A 7 4.75 -2.43 -1.19
N TYR A 8 4.41 -3.66 -0.79
CA TYR A 8 5.42 -4.69 -0.51
C TYR A 8 5.10 -6.01 -1.20
N GLU A 9 6.08 -6.52 -1.95
CA GLU A 9 5.89 -7.69 -2.79
C GLU A 9 5.81 -9.02 -2.01
N GLU A 10 6.42 -9.10 -0.82
CA GLU A 10 6.38 -10.33 -0.03
C GLU A 10 4.99 -10.55 0.58
N SER A 11 4.32 -9.49 1.02
CA SER A 11 2.90 -9.55 1.45
C SER A 11 2.01 -10.16 0.36
N ALA A 12 2.19 -9.74 -0.90
CA ALA A 12 1.45 -10.29 -2.03
C ALA A 12 1.71 -11.80 -2.26
N LYS A 13 2.93 -12.28 -1.98
CA LYS A 13 3.30 -13.71 -2.13
C LYS A 13 2.68 -14.58 -1.03
N GLU A 14 2.42 -14.02 0.15
CA GLU A 14 1.76 -14.70 1.26
C GLU A 14 0.23 -14.79 1.10
N GLY A 15 -0.33 -14.27 -0.01
CA GLY A 15 -1.77 -14.24 -0.24
C GLY A 15 -2.50 -13.20 0.59
N GLU A 16 -1.75 -12.25 1.16
CA GLU A 16 -2.23 -11.13 1.95
C GLU A 16 -2.97 -10.15 1.02
N ALA A 17 -4.30 -10.21 1.02
CA ALA A 17 -5.18 -9.35 0.24
C ALA A 17 -5.94 -8.31 1.10
N ALA A 18 -5.74 -8.34 2.42
CA ALA A 18 -6.61 -7.66 3.38
C ALA A 18 -6.01 -6.36 3.90
N ALA A 19 -4.69 -6.20 3.93
CA ALA A 19 -3.98 -5.08 4.53
C ALA A 19 -4.21 -3.79 3.76
N LEU A 20 -4.26 -3.84 2.42
CA LEU A 20 -4.63 -2.68 1.63
C LEU A 20 -6.05 -2.22 1.97
N LEU A 21 -7.00 -3.16 2.00
CA LEU A 21 -8.39 -2.88 2.37
C LEU A 21 -8.47 -2.33 3.80
N GLN A 22 -7.79 -2.95 4.77
CA GLN A 22 -7.77 -2.52 6.16
C GLN A 22 -7.17 -1.11 6.32
N ALA A 23 -6.12 -0.79 5.56
CA ALA A 23 -5.45 0.50 5.64
C ALA A 23 -6.27 1.66 5.07
N VAL A 24 -7.25 1.36 4.21
CA VAL A 24 -8.12 2.38 3.58
C VAL A 24 -9.57 2.33 4.08
N THR A 25 -9.99 1.23 4.71
CA THR A 25 -11.32 1.10 5.31
C THR A 25 -11.43 2.03 6.51
N GLY A 26 -12.54 2.75 6.62
CA GLY A 26 -12.77 3.70 7.73
C GLY A 26 -12.07 5.05 7.56
N LEU A 27 -11.38 5.30 6.44
CA LEU A 27 -10.88 6.64 6.13
C LEU A 27 -12.07 7.61 5.95
N GLU A 28 -12.05 8.67 6.75
CA GLU A 28 -13.00 9.78 6.66
C GLU A 28 -12.58 10.80 5.60
N LYS A 29 -13.55 11.61 5.16
CA LYS A 29 -13.27 12.69 4.21
C LYS A 29 -12.24 13.66 4.80
N GLY A 30 -11.15 13.90 4.08
CA GLY A 30 -10.06 14.76 4.52
C GLY A 30 -8.91 14.04 5.23
N ALA A 31 -9.00 12.72 5.42
CA ALA A 31 -7.88 11.90 5.87
C ALA A 31 -6.69 11.98 4.90
N LYS A 32 -5.48 11.95 5.45
CA LYS A 32 -4.20 12.01 4.74
C LYS A 32 -3.59 10.61 4.69
N LEU A 33 -3.61 10.01 3.51
CA LEU A 33 -2.99 8.71 3.22
C LEU A 33 -1.62 8.93 2.58
N LEU A 34 -0.59 8.22 3.06
CA LEU A 34 0.73 8.16 2.42
C LEU A 34 0.95 6.77 1.85
N PHE A 35 1.22 6.69 0.54
CA PHE A 35 1.75 5.48 -0.09
C PHE A 35 3.25 5.62 -0.33
N ILE A 36 3.99 4.55 -0.06
CA ILE A 36 5.42 4.42 -0.30
C ILE A 36 5.64 3.28 -1.29
N PHE A 37 6.39 3.57 -2.35
CA PHE A 37 6.77 2.61 -3.38
C PHE A 37 8.29 2.56 -3.47
N GLY A 38 8.85 1.36 -3.46
CA GLY A 38 10.28 1.16 -3.67
C GLY A 38 10.69 1.39 -5.13
N PRO A 39 12.00 1.60 -5.39
CA PRO A 39 12.57 1.57 -6.73
C PRO A 39 12.51 0.16 -7.34
N GLU A 40 13.00 -0.02 -8.56
CA GLU A 40 13.02 -1.30 -9.28
C GLU A 40 13.74 -2.42 -8.50
N GLY A 41 14.68 -2.07 -7.62
CA GLY A 41 15.39 -3.00 -6.73
C GLY A 41 14.65 -3.32 -5.42
N GLY A 42 13.46 -2.76 -5.21
CA GLY A 42 12.71 -2.89 -3.97
C GLY A 42 13.25 -2.00 -2.84
N LEU A 43 12.67 -2.17 -1.65
CA LEU A 43 13.10 -1.48 -0.43
C LEU A 43 14.17 -2.29 0.29
N SER A 44 15.15 -1.61 0.88
CA SER A 44 16.16 -2.26 1.70
C SER A 44 15.58 -2.73 3.05
N PRO A 45 16.20 -3.75 3.70
CA PRO A 45 15.75 -4.20 5.03
C PRO A 45 15.71 -3.08 6.08
N ALA A 46 16.68 -2.17 6.06
CA ALA A 46 16.73 -1.04 6.99
C ALA A 46 15.57 -0.04 6.75
N GLU A 47 15.14 0.16 5.51
CA GLU A 47 13.98 0.98 5.20
C GLU A 47 12.69 0.32 5.68
N ILE A 48 12.55 -0.99 5.47
CA ILE A 48 11.42 -1.80 5.95
C ILE A 48 11.29 -1.67 7.48
N GLU A 49 12.37 -1.93 8.22
CA GLU A 49 12.40 -1.79 9.69
C GLU A 49 12.03 -0.36 10.13
N SER A 50 12.54 0.66 9.44
CA SER A 50 12.23 2.07 9.73
C SER A 50 10.76 2.41 9.48
N PHE A 51 10.14 1.84 8.44
CA PHE A 51 8.72 2.06 8.16
C PHE A 51 7.82 1.30 9.13
N GLU A 52 8.17 0.06 9.47
CA GLU A 52 7.48 -0.73 10.49
C GLU A 52 7.49 -0.02 11.85
N ALA A 53 8.65 0.52 12.26
CA ALA A 53 8.78 1.31 13.49
C ALA A 53 7.92 2.60 13.49
N LYS A 54 7.52 3.09 12.32
CA LYS A 54 6.61 4.24 12.15
C LYS A 54 5.14 3.83 12.02
N GLY A 55 4.83 2.54 12.19
CA GLY A 55 3.48 2.00 12.09
C GLY A 55 2.97 1.89 10.65
N ALA A 56 3.86 1.75 9.67
CA ALA A 56 3.46 1.52 8.29
C ALA A 56 2.80 0.15 8.12
N VAL A 57 1.73 0.11 7.32
CA VAL A 57 1.07 -1.12 6.91
C VAL A 57 1.73 -1.61 5.61
N PHE A 58 2.27 -2.81 5.63
CA PHE A 58 2.84 -3.47 4.46
C PHE A 58 1.74 -4.22 3.73
N ALA A 59 1.44 -3.80 2.51
CA ALA A 59 0.31 -4.32 1.75
C ALA A 59 0.73 -4.80 0.35
N GLY A 60 0.21 -5.96 -0.03
CA GLY A 60 0.27 -6.43 -1.41
C GLY A 60 -0.69 -5.67 -2.33
N LEU A 61 -0.28 -5.45 -3.59
CA LEU A 61 -1.13 -4.85 -4.64
C LEU A 61 -1.70 -5.92 -5.58
N GLY A 62 -2.19 -7.00 -4.98
CA GLY A 62 -2.62 -8.21 -5.68
C GLY A 62 -1.46 -9.17 -6.02
N PRO A 63 -1.74 -10.30 -6.67
CA PRO A 63 -0.81 -11.42 -6.79
C PRO A 63 0.30 -11.24 -7.85
N ARG A 64 0.30 -10.12 -8.57
CA ARG A 64 1.26 -9.85 -9.66
C ARG A 64 2.31 -8.88 -9.16
N ILE A 65 3.57 -9.17 -9.44
CA ILE A 65 4.66 -8.22 -9.22
C ILE A 65 4.47 -7.04 -10.17
N LEU A 66 4.19 -5.86 -9.62
CA LEU A 66 4.04 -4.63 -10.37
C LEU A 66 5.40 -3.94 -10.47
N ARG A 67 5.69 -3.36 -11.64
CA ARG A 67 6.89 -2.50 -11.79
C ARG A 67 6.70 -1.18 -11.02
N ALA A 68 7.80 -0.51 -10.69
CA ALA A 68 7.82 0.70 -9.90
C ALA A 68 6.92 1.82 -10.49
N GLU A 69 6.84 1.93 -11.81
CA GLU A 69 5.98 2.89 -12.52
C GLU A 69 4.49 2.49 -12.51
N THR A 70 4.19 1.20 -12.33
CA THR A 70 2.82 0.66 -12.42
C THR A 70 2.14 0.62 -11.05
N ALA A 71 2.88 0.33 -9.98
CA ALA A 71 2.35 0.19 -8.63
C ALA A 71 1.58 1.45 -8.14
N PRO A 72 2.07 2.69 -8.35
CA PRO A 72 1.34 3.90 -7.96
C PRO A 72 0.03 4.08 -8.72
N LEU A 73 0.02 3.80 -10.02
CA LEU A 73 -1.18 3.91 -10.85
C LEU A 73 -2.25 2.90 -10.41
N TYR A 74 -1.84 1.67 -10.12
CA TYR A 74 -2.72 0.66 -9.57
C TYR A 74 -3.32 1.09 -8.22
N ALA A 75 -2.48 1.56 -7.29
CA ALA A 75 -2.92 1.97 -5.96
C ALA A 75 -3.96 3.10 -6.02
N LEU A 76 -3.74 4.13 -6.84
CA LEU A 76 -4.69 5.22 -7.02
C LEU A 76 -6.00 4.75 -7.67
N SER A 77 -5.92 3.84 -8.65
CA SER A 77 -7.10 3.29 -9.32
C SER A 77 -7.94 2.44 -8.37
N ALA A 78 -7.30 1.58 -7.59
CA ALA A 78 -7.95 0.76 -6.56
C ALA A 78 -8.57 1.64 -5.47
N LEU A 79 -7.87 2.68 -5.01
CA LEU A 79 -8.39 3.62 -4.02
C LEU A 79 -9.64 4.32 -4.53
N SER A 80 -9.64 4.84 -5.76
CA SER A 80 -10.82 5.48 -6.36
C SER A 80 -12.04 4.55 -6.36
N VAL A 81 -11.85 3.28 -6.75
CA VAL A 81 -12.93 2.29 -6.67
C VAL A 81 -13.43 2.11 -5.23
N LEU A 82 -12.53 1.84 -4.28
CA LEU A 82 -12.87 1.49 -2.91
C LEU A 82 -13.48 2.64 -2.09
N VAL A 83 -13.05 3.88 -2.34
CA VAL A 83 -13.43 5.03 -1.50
C VAL A 83 -14.38 6.00 -2.18
N GLU A 84 -14.50 5.96 -3.51
CA GLU A 84 -15.33 6.89 -4.27
C GLU A 84 -16.47 6.18 -5.02
N LEU A 85 -16.28 4.93 -5.48
CA LEU A 85 -17.28 4.22 -6.31
C LEU A 85 -18.06 3.11 -5.57
N GLU A 86 -17.45 2.44 -4.61
CA GLU A 86 -18.10 1.38 -3.79
C GLU A 86 -18.79 1.91 -2.53
N LYS A 87 -18.72 3.23 -2.26
CA LYS A 87 -19.51 3.91 -1.22
C LYS A 87 -20.83 4.43 -1.77
#